data_AF-A0A3C2AFD6-F1
#
_entry.id   AF-A0A3C2AFD6-F1
#
_cell.length_a   1.000
_cell.length_b   1.000
_cell.length_c   1.000
_cell.angle_alpha   90.00
_cell.angle_beta   90.00
_cell.angle_gamma   90.00
#
_symmetry.space_group_name_H-M   'P 1'
#
loop_
_entity.id
_entity.type
_entity.pdbx_description
1 polymer ?
#
loop_
_entity_poly.entity_id
_entity_poly.type
_entity_poly.pdbx_seq_one_letter_code
_entity_poly.pdbx_strand_id
1 'polypeptide(L)'
;MTYTGFNNISLDTMDEIRFYPDVETLLRNLKYIGANPSIFARNNGMGIKGVIKEMIKIYTNKYKTSQGIRATYRVIFLKGRK
;
A
#
# COMPACT_ATOMS: atom_id res chain seq x y z
N MET A 1 5.72 -5.38 29.41
CA MET A 1 6.75 -4.47 28.84
C MET A 1 6.05 -3.28 28.20
N THR A 2 5.98 -2.15 28.89
CA THR A 2 5.57 -0.86 28.31
C THR A 2 6.76 0.07 28.48
N TYR A 3 7.66 0.07 27.49
CA TYR A 3 8.99 0.69 27.58
C TYR A 3 8.96 2.23 27.66
N THR A 4 7.77 2.84 27.59
CA THR A 4 7.59 4.29 27.35
C THR A 4 6.75 5.01 28.40
N GLY A 5 6.31 4.33 29.47
CA GLY A 5 5.62 4.97 30.61
C GLY A 5 4.16 5.37 30.37
N PHE A 6 3.56 4.99 29.25
CA PHE A 6 2.13 5.22 29.01
C PHE A 6 1.25 4.22 29.75
N ASN A 7 0.20 4.72 30.39
CA ASN A 7 -0.83 3.96 31.08
C ASN A 7 -2.14 3.94 30.27
N ASN A 8 -2.98 2.93 30.55
CA ASN A 8 -4.30 2.78 29.95
C ASN A 8 -4.29 2.80 28.41
N ILE A 9 -3.41 1.98 27.82
CA ILE A 9 -3.25 1.89 26.36
C ILE A 9 -4.49 1.21 25.76
N SER A 10 -5.10 1.86 24.77
CA SER A 10 -6.14 1.26 23.94
C SER A 10 -5.74 1.25 22.48
N LEU A 11 -5.97 0.13 21.81
CA LEU A 11 -5.78 -0.07 20.38
C LEU A 11 -7.15 -0.07 19.70
N ASP A 12 -7.28 0.70 18.63
CA ASP A 12 -8.44 0.65 17.74
C ASP A 12 -7.94 0.55 16.29
N THR A 13 -8.74 -0.06 15.41
CA THR A 13 -8.36 -0.29 14.02
C THR A 13 -9.53 -0.09 13.09
N MET A 14 -9.29 0.52 11.94
CA MET A 14 -10.30 0.79 10.94
C MET A 14 -9.76 0.52 9.54
N ASP A 15 -10.56 -0.09 8.67
CA ASP A 15 -10.21 -0.29 7.27
C ASP A 15 -10.80 0.85 6.42
N GLU A 16 -9.92 1.59 5.73
CA GLU A 16 -10.30 2.58 4.71
C GLU A 16 -10.13 2.00 3.31
N ILE A 17 -11.19 2.06 2.50
CA ILE A 17 -11.14 1.65 1.09
C ILE A 17 -11.02 2.89 0.22
N ARG A 18 -10.07 2.88 -0.71
CA ARG A 18 -9.92 3.91 -1.74
C ARG A 18 -9.85 3.29 -3.11
N PHE A 19 -10.30 4.06 -4.10
CA PHE A 19 -10.23 3.68 -5.51
C PHE A 19 -9.32 4.65 -6.25
N TYR A 20 -8.45 4.10 -7.09
CA TYR A 20 -7.52 4.85 -7.93
C TYR A 20 -7.84 4.65 -9.41
N PRO A 21 -7.72 5.67 -10.28
CA PRO A 21 -8.06 5.55 -11.70
C PRO A 21 -7.29 4.44 -12.44
N ASP A 22 -6.02 4.25 -12.06
CA ASP A 22 -5.09 3.29 -12.65
C ASP A 22 -4.02 2.86 -11.64
N VAL A 23 -3.24 1.84 -12.04
CA VAL A 23 -2.21 1.22 -11.19
C VAL A 23 -1.07 2.21 -10.95
N GLU A 24 -0.72 3.02 -11.96
CA GLU A 24 0.32 4.03 -11.88
C GLU A 24 0.01 5.10 -10.82
N THR A 25 -1.24 5.57 -10.75
CA THR A 25 -1.72 6.53 -9.76
C THR A 25 -1.69 5.91 -8.37
N LEU A 26 -2.09 4.65 -8.22
CA LEU A 26 -1.93 3.91 -6.97
C LEU A 26 -0.46 3.86 -6.54
N LEU A 27 0.46 3.44 -7.44
CA LEU A 27 1.89 3.32 -7.13
C LEU A 27 2.52 4.67 -6.76
N ARG A 28 2.12 5.76 -7.42
CA ARG A 28 2.57 7.12 -7.06
C ARG A 28 2.10 7.51 -5.65
N ASN A 29 0.85 7.19 -5.30
CA ASN A 29 0.32 7.45 -3.95
C ASN A 29 1.01 6.59 -2.88
N LEU A 30 1.24 5.31 -3.15
CA LEU A 30 2.00 4.43 -2.25
C LEU A 30 3.42 4.94 -2.02
N LYS A 31 4.09 5.39 -3.08
CA LYS A 31 5.41 6.03 -2.97
C LYS A 31 5.38 7.30 -2.10
N TYR A 32 4.33 8.11 -2.22
CA TYR A 32 4.17 9.34 -1.43
C TYR A 32 4.08 9.06 0.07
N ILE A 33 3.41 7.98 0.47
CA ILE A 33 3.28 7.57 1.89
C ILE A 33 4.48 6.74 2.40
N GLY A 34 5.57 6.66 1.64
CA GLY A 34 6.76 5.89 2.01
C GLY A 34 6.61 4.37 1.86
N ALA A 35 5.50 3.90 1.29
CA ALA A 35 5.29 2.49 0.96
C ALA A 35 6.02 2.15 -0.35
N ASN A 36 7.36 2.12 -0.28
CA ASN A 36 8.18 1.73 -1.43
C ASN A 36 8.06 0.22 -1.68
N PRO A 37 7.91 -0.21 -2.94
CA PRO A 37 7.96 -1.63 -3.27
C PRO A 37 9.33 -2.22 -2.91
N SER A 38 9.32 -3.34 -2.21
CA SER A 38 10.49 -4.15 -1.92
C SER A 38 11.10 -4.65 -3.22
N ILE A 39 12.38 -4.31 -3.46
CA ILE A 39 13.32 -4.82 -4.47
C ILE A 39 12.68 -5.55 -5.67
N PHE A 40 12.70 -4.91 -6.85
CA PHE A 40 12.45 -5.61 -8.10
C PHE A 40 13.61 -6.58 -8.36
N ALA A 41 13.40 -7.88 -8.11
CA ALA A 41 14.35 -8.91 -8.49
C ALA A 41 14.61 -8.82 -10.00
N ARG A 42 15.87 -8.68 -10.40
CA ARG A 42 16.28 -8.77 -11.82
C ARG A 42 16.00 -10.18 -12.30
N ASN A 43 14.89 -10.38 -13.00
CA ASN A 43 14.58 -11.67 -13.63
C ASN A 43 14.67 -11.55 -15.16
N ASN A 44 15.38 -12.51 -15.76
CA ASN A 44 15.28 -12.93 -17.16
C ASN A 44 15.45 -11.83 -18.24
N GLY A 45 16.49 -11.01 -18.15
CA GLY A 45 16.88 -10.10 -19.24
C GLY A 45 15.95 -8.90 -19.49
N MET A 46 14.80 -8.82 -18.80
CA MET A 46 13.93 -7.66 -18.83
C MET A 46 14.45 -6.59 -17.86
N GLY A 47 14.70 -5.38 -18.38
CA GLY A 47 15.00 -4.24 -17.53
C GLY A 47 13.83 -3.91 -16.60
N ILE A 48 14.10 -3.23 -15.48
CA ILE A 48 13.10 -2.79 -14.48
C ILE A 48 11.86 -2.13 -15.10
N LYS A 49 12.03 -1.36 -16.18
CA LYS A 49 10.92 -0.74 -16.91
C LYS A 49 9.95 -1.78 -17.53
N GLY A 50 10.49 -2.87 -18.07
CA GLY A 50 9.71 -3.97 -18.63
C GLY A 50 8.90 -4.69 -17.56
N VAL A 51 9.55 -5.01 -16.43
CA VAL A 51 8.90 -5.63 -15.27
C VAL A 51 7.75 -4.78 -14.75
N ILE A 52 7.96 -3.47 -14.56
CA ILE A 52 6.90 -2.55 -14.09
C ILE A 52 5.75 -2.49 -15.10
N LYS A 53 6.05 -2.40 -16.40
CA LYS A 53 5.03 -2.36 -17.46
C LYS A 53 4.19 -3.65 -17.47
N GLU A 54 4.82 -4.80 -17.35
CA GLU A 54 4.13 -6.09 -17.31
C GLU A 54 3.29 -6.25 -16.05
N MET A 55 3.84 -5.85 -14.89
CA MET A 55 3.11 -5.81 -13.63
C MET A 55 1.85 -4.94 -13.73
N ILE A 56 1.96 -3.71 -14.27
CA ILE A 56 0.82 -2.81 -14.48
C ILE A 56 -0.26 -3.48 -15.35
N LYS A 57 0.14 -4.13 -16.44
CA LYS A 57 -0.77 -4.86 -17.34
C LYS A 57 -1.51 -5.96 -16.58
N ILE A 58 -0.78 -6.80 -15.83
CA ILE A 58 -1.36 -7.91 -15.07
C ILE A 58 -2.32 -7.38 -14.00
N TYR A 59 -1.92 -6.36 -13.23
CA TYR A 59 -2.75 -5.77 -12.18
C TYR A 59 -4.01 -5.12 -12.73
N THR A 60 -3.88 -4.38 -13.85
CA THR A 60 -5.02 -3.74 -14.51
C THR A 60 -6.03 -4.78 -14.97
N ASN A 61 -5.57 -5.82 -15.68
CA ASN A 61 -6.45 -6.87 -16.20
C ASN A 61 -7.17 -7.65 -15.10
N LYS A 62 -6.53 -7.85 -13.95
CA LYS A 62 -7.05 -8.69 -12.88
C LYS A 62 -7.91 -7.93 -11.85
N TYR A 63 -7.60 -6.67 -11.58
CA TYR A 63 -8.15 -5.95 -10.42
C TYR A 63 -8.82 -4.62 -10.75
N LYS A 64 -8.77 -4.13 -12.00
CA LYS A 64 -9.50 -2.91 -12.38
C LYS A 64 -11.00 -3.17 -12.41
N THR A 65 -11.73 -2.28 -11.76
CA THR A 65 -13.19 -2.27 -11.73
C THR A 65 -13.72 -1.01 -12.43
N SER A 66 -15.04 -0.86 -12.52
CA SER A 66 -15.69 0.37 -13.01
C SER A 66 -15.33 1.61 -12.16
N GLN A 67 -15.02 1.41 -10.87
CA GLN A 67 -14.59 2.48 -9.96
C GLN A 67 -13.07 2.69 -9.96
N GLY A 68 -12.30 1.84 -10.65
CA GLY A 68 -10.84 1.87 -10.70
C GLY A 68 -10.17 0.71 -9.94
N ILE A 69 -8.92 0.91 -9.56
CA ILE A 69 -8.12 -0.02 -8.74
C ILE A 69 -8.44 0.20 -7.27
N ARG A 70 -8.99 -0.82 -6.62
CA ARG A 70 -9.30 -0.79 -5.18
C ARG A 70 -8.02 -1.01 -4.36
N ALA A 71 -7.82 -0.17 -3.35
CA ALA A 71 -6.82 -0.36 -2.30
C ALA A 71 -7.50 -0.27 -0.94
N THR A 72 -7.08 -1.13 -0.01
CA THR A 72 -7.56 -1.15 1.38
C THR A 72 -6.41 -0.80 2.30
N TYR A 73 -6.59 0.22 3.14
CA TYR A 73 -5.64 0.67 4.14
C TYR A 73 -6.17 0.34 5.52
N ARG A 74 -5.39 -0.36 6.34
CA ARG A 74 -5.72 -0.55 7.76
C ARG A 74 -5.08 0.56 8.57
N VAL A 75 -5.89 1.43 9.13
CA VAL A 75 -5.49 2.50 10.03
C VAL A 75 -5.49 1.96 11.45
N ILE A 76 -4.39 2.15 12.17
CA ILE A 76 -4.23 1.71 13.55
C ILE A 76 -4.16 2.95 14.44
N PHE A 77 -5.09 3.07 15.38
CA PHE A 77 -5.13 4.13 16.38
C PHE A 77 -4.62 3.58 17.72
N LEU A 78 -3.54 4.17 18.22
CA LEU A 78 -3.02 3.90 19.56
C LEU A 78 -3.31 5.11 20.45
N LYS A 79 -4.02 4.90 21.56
CA LYS A 79 -4.24 5.92 22.59
C LYS A 79 -3.56 5.47 23.87
N GLY A 80 -2.97 6.41 24.59
CA GLY A 80 -2.38 6.17 25.91
C GLY A 80 -2.40 7.46 26.72
N ARG A 81 -2.40 7.34 28.05
CA ARG A 81 -2.24 8.47 28.97
C ARG A 81 -0.82 8.46 29.54
N LYS A 82 -0.26 9.63 29.79
CA LYS A 82 1.01 9.77 30.51
C LYS A 82 0.73 9.71 32.01
#